data_AF-A0A258E175-F1
#
_entry.id   AF-A0A258E175-F1
#
_cell.length_a   1.000
_cell.length_b   1.000
_cell.length_c   1.000
_cell.angle_alpha   90.00
_cell.angle_beta   90.00
_cell.angle_gamma   90.00
#
_symmetry.space_group_name_H-M   'P 1'
#
loop_
_entity.id
_entity.type
_entity.pdbx_description
1 polymer ?
#
loop_
_entity_poly.entity_id
_entity_poly.type
_entity_poly.pdbx_seq_one_letter_code
_entity_poly.pdbx_strand_id
1 'polypeptide(L)' 'MVGNEVQLKDHRSLVYDLSEENVGGLKLHGKRESWRVNDKGERLFLRAEYRYSEYHIEKQ' A
#
# COMPACT_ATOMS: atom_id res chain seq x y z
N MET A 1 -10.94 4.48 2.91
CA MET A 1 -9.79 3.89 2.21
C MET A 1 -8.60 4.84 2.32
N VAL A 2 -7.80 4.70 3.37
CA VAL A 2 -6.47 5.31 3.51
C VAL A 2 -5.59 4.19 4.03
N GLY A 3 -4.63 3.78 3.22
CA GLY A 3 -3.68 2.70 3.52
C GLY A 3 -2.36 3.28 4.04
N ASN A 4 -2.43 4.13 5.07
CA ASN A 4 -1.29 4.78 5.75
C ASN A 4 -0.64 5.95 4.99
N GLU A 5 -0.16 6.93 5.77
CA GLU A 5 0.76 7.98 5.33
C GLU A 5 2.19 7.60 5.75
N VAL A 6 3.14 7.79 4.84
CA VAL A 6 4.55 7.48 5.07
C VAL A 6 5.37 8.75 4.88
N GLN A 7 6.03 9.19 5.95
CA GLN A 7 7.00 10.29 5.94
C GLN A 7 8.43 9.72 5.94
N LEU A 8 9.17 10.01 4.88
CA LEU A 8 10.60 9.73 4.72
C LEU A 8 11.38 11.06 4.74
N LYS A 9 12.71 10.98 4.79
CA LYS A 9 13.57 12.18 4.96
C LYS A 9 13.45 13.20 3.83
N ASP A 10 13.23 12.72 2.61
CA ASP A 10 13.17 13.50 1.36
C ASP A 10 11.74 13.61 0.80
N HIS A 11 10.80 12.83 1.36
CA HIS A 11 9.47 12.74 0.79
C HIS A 11 8.37 12.28 1.73
N ARG A 12 7.14 12.59 1.33
CA ARG A 12 5.92 12.11 1.93
C ARG A 12 5.05 11.43 0.88
N SER A 13 4.43 10.34 1.28
CA SER A 13 3.57 9.52 0.41
C SER A 13 2.30 9.11 1.13
N LEU A 14 1.18 9.09 0.40
CA LEU A 14 -0.04 8.41 0.81
C LEU A 14 -0.09 7.06 0.12
N VAL A 15 -0.21 6.00 0.92
CA VAL A 15 -0.37 4.64 0.42
C VAL A 15 -1.85 4.27 0.53
N TYR A 16 -2.38 3.60 -0.50
CA TYR A 16 -3.76 3.15 -0.55
C TYR A 16 -3.78 1.64 -0.72
N ASP A 17 -4.50 0.97 0.18
CA ASP A 17 -4.88 -0.42 0.03
C ASP A 17 -6.13 -0.47 -0.86
N LEU A 18 -5.96 -0.93 -2.10
CA LEU A 18 -7.02 -0.96 -3.11
C LEU A 18 -7.74 -2.29 -3.15
N SER A 19 -7.04 -3.38 -2.84
CA SER A 19 -7.65 -4.67 -2.64
C SER A 19 -6.91 -5.44 -1.56
N GLU A 20 -7.61 -6.43 -1.02
CA GLU A 20 -7.10 -7.37 -0.03
C GLU A 20 -7.40 -8.78 -0.54
N GLU A 21 -6.55 -9.74 -0.18
CA GLU A 21 -6.76 -11.15 -0.47
C GLU A 21 -6.99 -11.91 0.82
N ASN A 22 -7.97 -12.82 0.83
CA ASN A 22 -8.19 -13.73 1.95
C ASN A 22 -7.53 -15.06 1.63
N VAL A 23 -6.46 -15.40 2.36
CA VAL A 23 -5.69 -16.63 2.14
C VAL A 23 -5.58 -17.37 3.46
N GLY A 24 -6.10 -18.60 3.52
CA GLY A 24 -6.08 -19.43 4.73
C GLY A 24 -6.69 -18.78 5.98
N GLY A 25 -7.69 -17.90 5.81
CA GLY A 25 -8.31 -17.14 6.90
C GLY A 25 -7.57 -15.87 7.32
N LEU A 26 -6.43 -15.55 6.69
CA LEU A 26 -5.70 -14.30 6.88
C LEU A 26 -6.10 -13.28 5.81
N LYS A 27 -6.23 -12.03 6.23
CA LYS A 27 -6.48 -10.89 5.33
C LYS A 27 -5.15 -10.23 4.99
N LEU A 28 -4.72 -10.36 3.74
CA LEU A 28 -3.43 -9.90 3.24
C LEU A 28 -3.64 -8.80 2.20
N HIS A 29 -2.60 -8.02 1.92
CA HIS A 29 -2.68 -6.97 0.91
C HIS A 29 -2.87 -7.58 -0.50
N GLY A 30 -3.63 -6.94 -1.37
CA GLY A 30 -3.73 -7.34 -2.78
C GLY A 30 -3.02 -6.33 -3.66
N LYS A 31 -3.74 -5.30 -4.09
CA LYS A 31 -3.19 -4.16 -4.82
C LYS A 31 -2.99 -2.98 -3.88
N ARG A 32 -1.83 -2.34 -3.96
CA ARG A 32 -1.54 -1.07 -3.26
C ARG A 32 -1.00 -0.02 -4.22
N GLU A 33 -1.29 1.24 -3.94
CA GLU A 33 -0.73 2.38 -4.67
C GLU A 33 -0.05 3.34 -3.70
N SER A 34 1.15 3.81 -4.06
CA SER A 34 1.86 4.85 -3.31
C SER A 34 1.87 6.13 -4.13
N TRP A 35 1.23 7.17 -3.61
CA TRP A 35 1.15 8.49 -4.22
C TRP A 35 2.10 9.44 -3.50
N ARG A 36 2.94 10.14 -4.26
CA ARG A 36 3.71 11.26 -3.73
C ARG A 36 2.74 12.38 -3.36
N VAL A 37 2.94 13.00 -2.21
CA VAL A 37 2.17 14.18 -1.81
C VAL A 37 3.06 15.38 -1.53
N ASN A 38 2.50 16.58 -1.68
CA ASN A 38 3.12 17.82 -1.21
C ASN A 38 2.88 18.04 0.29
N ASP A 39 3.35 19.16 0.84
CA ASP A 39 3.22 19.50 2.27
C ASP A 39 1.77 19.70 2.73
N LYS A 40 0.85 20.00 1.81
CA LYS A 40 -0.59 20.12 2.07
C LYS A 40 -1.34 18.78 2.03
N GLY A 41 -0.66 17.70 1.63
CA GLY A 41 -1.24 16.36 1.52
C GLY A 41 -1.91 16.11 0.16
N GLU A 42 -1.73 17.02 -0.79
CA GLU A 42 -2.30 16.90 -2.13
C GLU A 42 -1.46 15.92 -2.95
N ARG A 43 -2.14 15.01 -3.67
CA ARG A 43 -1.50 14.01 -4.53
C ARG A 43 -0.84 14.71 -5.72
N LEU A 44 0.44 14.44 -5.91
CA LEU A 44 1.24 14.96 -7.03
C LEU A 44 1.27 13.95 -8.18
N PHE A 45 1.83 12.77 -7.92
CA PHE A 45 1.94 11.70 -8.92
C PHE A 45 2.02 10.32 -8.25
N LEU A 46 1.63 9.29 -9.01
CA LEU A 46 1.76 7.90 -8.62
C LEU A 46 3.24 7.51 -8.66
N ARG A 47 3.79 7.16 -7.50
CA ARG A 47 5.20 6.77 -7.37
C ARG A 47 5.40 5.29 -7.66
N ALA A 48 4.48 4.46 -7.16
CA ALA A 48 4.59 3.01 -7.28
C ALA A 48 3.23 2.34 -7.19
N GLU A 49 3.09 1.24 -7.93
CA GLU A 49 2.00 0.28 -7.79
C GLU A 49 2.58 -1.05 -7.31
N TYR A 50 1.92 -1.66 -6.34
CA TYR A 50 2.28 -2.96 -5.80
C TYR A 50 1.15 -3.94 -6.06
N ARG A 51 1.51 -5.15 -6.46
CA ARG A 51 0.60 -6.29 -6.56
C ARG A 51 1.21 -7.44 -5.78
N TYR A 52 0.50 -7.87 -4.76
CA TYR A 52 0.82 -9.06 -3.98
C TYR A 52 -0.15 -10.16 -4.39
N SER A 53 0.37 -11.35 -4.62
CA SER A 53 -0.37 -12.54 -5.05
C SER A 53 0.45 -13.78 -4.71
N GLU A 54 -0.12 -14.97 -4.94
CA GLU A 54 0.58 -16.27 -4.75
C GLU A 54 1.11 -16.47 -3.32
N TYR A 55 0.28 -16.13 -2.33
CA TYR A 55 0.63 -16.28 -0.92
C TYR A 55 0.81 -17.75 -0.52
N HIS A 56 1.96 -18.06 0.09
CA HIS A 56 2.22 -19.35 0.70
C HIS A 56 2.17 -19.24 2.22
N ILE A 57 1.33 -20.07 2.86
CA ILE A 57 1.20 -20.12 4.31
C ILE A 57 1.97 -21.34 4.81
N GLU A 58 3.07 -21.10 5.51
CA GLU A 58 3.84 -22.13 6.18
C GLU A 58 3.25 -22.40 7.58
N LYS A 59 3.03 -23.68 7.91
CA LYS A 59 2.68 -24.09 9.27
C LYS A 59 3.97 -24.22 10.06
N GLN A 60 4.08 -23.49 11.17
CA GLN A 60 5.14 -23.68 12.17
C GLN A 60 4.97 -25.00 12.90
#